data_AF-A0A918QTS4-F1
#
_entry.id   AF-A0A918QTS4-F1
#
_cell.length_a   1.000
_cell.length_b   1.000
_cell.length_c   1.000
_cell.angle_alpha   90.00
_cell.angle_beta   90.00
_cell.angle_gamma   90.00
#
_symmetry.space_group_name_H-M   'P 1'
#
loop_
_entity.id
_entity.type
_entity.pdbx_description
1 polymer ?
#
loop_
_entity_poly.entity_id
_entity_poly.type
_entity_poly.pdbx_seq_one_letter_code
_entity_poly.pdbx_strand_id
1 'polypeptide(L)'
;MLKSFGHNTAYEIAVLSFLQHYASPSPLIDWTYSLDNSLFFAFDKMKHPESDQIGNYCSVYILNKTQSELTNYIDIYQSGKNNFEELKAKHPDVDSKDLDKQYNEYSYSLIKDLPLVYISDTENNGNPTMYTNTNFNIINQEGLFIYNNSPTKPLENIFKGKDNVQMGDSFRLDKITCIDIHKNLAEYIKDLLISKGISNKFIYPQEEDLAWDSFTKYLK
;
A
#
# COMPACT_ATOMS: atom_id res chain seq x y z
N MET A 1 4.71 -13.12 -16.58
CA MET A 1 3.91 -12.26 -15.70
C MET A 1 3.99 -10.78 -16.11
N LEU A 2 5.17 -10.14 -16.14
CA LEU A 2 5.25 -8.71 -16.52
C LEU A 2 5.00 -8.41 -18.01
N LYS A 3 5.41 -9.30 -18.92
CA LYS A 3 5.07 -9.21 -20.36
C LYS A 3 3.63 -9.67 -20.68
N SER A 4 2.98 -10.41 -19.77
CA SER A 4 1.64 -10.98 -20.02
C SER A 4 0.49 -10.00 -19.77
N PHE A 5 0.77 -8.81 -19.26
CA PHE A 5 -0.20 -7.71 -19.16
C PHE A 5 -0.26 -6.83 -20.43
N GLY A 6 0.37 -7.25 -21.55
CA GLY A 6 0.26 -6.53 -22.82
C GLY A 6 1.13 -5.27 -22.93
N HIS A 7 2.06 -5.07 -21.99
CA HIS A 7 2.99 -3.94 -21.98
C HIS A 7 4.42 -4.40 -22.30
N ASN A 8 5.12 -3.64 -23.15
CA ASN A 8 6.51 -3.92 -23.54
C ASN A 8 7.51 -3.69 -22.38
N THR A 9 7.08 -2.97 -21.35
CA THR A 9 7.82 -2.63 -20.15
C THR A 9 6.94 -2.93 -18.94
N ALA A 10 7.53 -3.55 -17.92
CA ALA A 10 6.87 -3.77 -16.65
C ALA A 10 6.57 -2.42 -15.98
N TYR A 11 5.34 -2.15 -15.56
CA TYR A 11 5.07 -0.97 -14.74
C TYR A 11 5.86 -1.09 -13.44
N GLU A 12 6.78 -0.15 -13.23
CA GLU A 12 7.80 -0.29 -12.19
C GLU A 12 7.18 -0.31 -10.79
N ILE A 13 6.06 0.38 -10.56
CA ILE A 13 5.27 0.32 -9.31
C ILE A 13 4.71 -1.08 -9.05
N ALA A 14 4.17 -1.75 -10.07
CA ALA A 14 3.66 -3.12 -9.94
C ALA A 14 4.80 -4.10 -9.60
N VAL A 15 6.00 -3.88 -10.16
CA VAL A 15 7.20 -4.64 -9.80
C VAL A 15 7.58 -4.40 -8.36
N LEU A 16 7.60 -3.15 -7.89
CA LEU A 16 7.91 -2.83 -6.49
C LEU A 16 6.90 -3.43 -5.50
N SER A 17 5.61 -3.42 -5.84
CA SER A 17 4.54 -4.07 -5.05
C SER A 17 4.82 -5.58 -4.95
N PHE A 18 5.10 -6.22 -6.08
CA PHE A 18 5.44 -7.64 -6.11
C PHE A 18 6.68 -7.94 -5.25
N LEU A 19 7.76 -7.18 -5.41
CA LEU A 19 8.99 -7.37 -4.64
C LEU A 19 8.75 -7.24 -3.13
N GLN A 20 8.00 -6.23 -2.71
CA GLN A 20 7.66 -5.99 -1.31
C GLN A 20 6.97 -7.22 -0.69
N HIS A 21 5.99 -7.80 -1.40
CA HIS A 21 5.24 -8.96 -0.91
C HIS A 21 6.09 -10.23 -0.76
N TYR A 22 7.15 -10.38 -1.55
CA TYR A 22 8.09 -11.50 -1.46
C TYR A 22 9.31 -11.18 -0.58
N ALA A 23 9.17 -10.21 0.33
CA ALA A 23 10.21 -9.79 1.28
C ALA A 23 11.54 -9.35 0.63
N SER A 24 11.47 -8.85 -0.62
CA SER A 24 12.60 -8.23 -1.29
C SER A 24 12.66 -6.73 -0.95
N PRO A 25 13.85 -6.10 -0.94
CA PRO A 25 13.97 -4.66 -0.69
C PRO A 25 13.08 -3.83 -1.62
N SER A 26 12.24 -2.99 -1.02
CA SER A 26 11.34 -2.06 -1.71
C SER A 26 11.14 -0.82 -0.82
N PRO A 27 10.95 0.38 -1.39
CA PRO A 27 10.60 1.58 -0.64
C PRO A 27 9.11 1.61 -0.24
N LEU A 28 8.36 0.54 -0.54
CA LEU A 28 6.96 0.39 -0.19
C LEU A 28 6.80 -0.24 1.19
N ILE A 29 5.79 0.22 1.91
CA ILE A 29 5.38 -0.32 3.21
C ILE A 29 3.93 -0.76 3.05
N ASP A 30 3.62 -2.00 3.44
CA ASP A 30 2.27 -2.57 3.38
C ASP A 30 1.34 -1.91 4.40
N TRP A 31 0.18 -1.47 3.95
CA TRP A 31 -0.92 -0.93 4.75
C TRP A 31 -2.25 -1.53 4.28
N THR A 32 -3.29 -1.43 5.11
CA THR A 32 -4.64 -1.89 4.77
C THR A 32 -5.68 -0.88 5.23
N TYR A 33 -6.80 -0.79 4.51
CA TYR A 33 -7.97 -0.03 4.95
C TYR A 33 -8.76 -0.76 6.05
N SER A 34 -8.54 -2.07 6.25
CA SER A 34 -9.28 -2.90 7.18
C SER A 34 -8.56 -3.08 8.52
N LEU A 35 -9.22 -2.62 9.59
CA LEU A 35 -8.78 -2.89 10.96
C LEU A 35 -8.76 -4.40 11.24
N ASP A 36 -9.72 -5.15 10.71
CA ASP A 36 -9.79 -6.58 10.93
C ASP A 36 -8.63 -7.32 10.26
N ASN A 37 -8.22 -6.91 9.05
CA ASN A 37 -7.02 -7.45 8.40
C ASN A 37 -5.75 -7.06 9.18
N SER A 38 -5.68 -5.83 9.70
CA SER A 38 -4.57 -5.40 10.56
C SER A 38 -4.45 -6.27 11.81
N LEU A 39 -5.58 -6.55 12.46
CA LEU A 39 -5.65 -7.45 13.61
C LEU A 39 -5.29 -8.89 13.23
N PHE A 40 -5.74 -9.37 12.06
CA PHE A 40 -5.33 -10.68 11.56
C PHE A 40 -3.80 -10.77 11.48
N PHE A 41 -3.12 -9.82 10.84
CA PHE A 41 -1.66 -9.85 10.72
C PHE A 41 -0.94 -9.65 12.04
N ALA A 42 -1.46 -8.82 12.93
CA ALA A 42 -0.88 -8.61 14.26
C ALA A 42 -0.85 -9.91 15.07
N PHE A 43 -1.85 -10.79 14.88
CA PHE A 43 -2.03 -12.04 15.62
C PHE A 43 -1.68 -13.32 14.85
N ASP A 44 -1.51 -13.25 13.52
CA ASP A 44 -1.10 -14.40 12.70
C ASP A 44 0.30 -14.86 13.12
N LYS A 45 0.46 -16.18 13.26
CA LYS A 45 1.72 -16.83 13.68
C LYS A 45 2.32 -16.31 15.00
N MET A 46 1.55 -15.61 15.83
CA MET A 46 2.02 -15.19 17.14
C MET A 46 2.30 -16.39 18.05
N LYS A 47 3.40 -16.29 18.80
CA LYS A 47 3.70 -17.19 19.91
C LYS A 47 3.07 -16.64 21.18
N HIS A 48 2.56 -17.54 22.03
CA HIS A 48 1.98 -17.16 23.32
C HIS A 48 3.01 -16.43 24.20
N PRO A 49 2.55 -15.46 25.01
CA PRO A 49 3.43 -14.72 25.90
C PRO A 49 4.07 -15.66 26.93
N GLU A 50 5.38 -15.55 27.11
CA GLU A 50 6.15 -16.34 28.10
C GLU A 50 6.45 -15.56 29.41
N SER A 51 6.16 -14.26 29.47
CA SER A 51 6.43 -13.38 30.62
C SER A 51 5.46 -12.19 30.63
N ASP A 52 5.63 -11.15 31.47
CA ASP A 52 4.85 -9.88 31.46
C ASP A 52 5.60 -8.72 30.78
N GLN A 53 6.54 -9.00 29.88
CA GLN A 53 7.40 -8.00 29.26
C GLN A 53 6.76 -7.36 28.01
N ILE A 54 7.39 -6.32 27.46
CA ILE A 54 6.94 -5.65 26.23
C ILE A 54 6.71 -6.61 25.05
N GLY A 55 7.39 -7.76 25.06
CA GLY A 55 7.15 -8.87 24.13
C GLY A 55 5.75 -9.48 24.19
N ASN A 56 4.89 -9.05 25.12
CA ASN A 56 3.49 -9.45 25.24
C ASN A 56 2.51 -8.58 24.47
N TYR A 57 2.98 -7.53 23.80
CA TYR A 57 2.11 -6.65 23.05
C TYR A 57 2.39 -6.79 21.56
N CYS A 58 1.36 -6.58 20.76
CA CYS A 58 1.49 -6.24 19.35
C CYS A 58 0.85 -4.87 19.13
N SER A 59 1.39 -4.09 18.21
CA SER A 59 0.96 -2.72 17.97
C SER A 59 0.24 -2.63 16.64
N VAL A 60 -0.92 -1.97 16.62
CA VAL A 60 -1.63 -1.58 15.41
C VAL A 60 -1.41 -0.08 15.19
N TYR A 61 -0.83 0.26 14.05
CA TYR A 61 -0.56 1.63 13.65
C TYR A 61 -1.68 2.14 12.72
N ILE A 62 -2.21 3.32 13.02
CA ILE A 62 -3.37 3.89 12.34
C ILE A 62 -3.03 5.29 11.85
N LEU A 63 -3.27 5.51 10.56
CA LEU A 63 -3.13 6.80 9.89
C LEU A 63 -4.49 7.36 9.52
N ASN A 64 -4.73 8.63 9.84
CA ASN A 64 -5.94 9.33 9.39
C ASN A 64 -5.72 9.94 8.01
N LYS A 65 -6.22 9.27 6.98
CA LYS A 65 -6.10 9.71 5.58
C LYS A 65 -6.85 11.02 5.27
N THR A 66 -7.92 11.33 6.01
CA THR A 66 -8.79 12.49 5.69
C THR A 66 -8.27 13.82 6.23
N GLN A 67 -7.32 13.78 7.16
CA GLN A 67 -6.79 14.97 7.82
C GLN A 67 -5.31 15.22 7.51
N SER A 68 -4.66 14.31 6.78
CA SER A 68 -3.24 14.35 6.42
C SER A 68 -3.01 14.95 5.03
N GLU A 69 -1.91 15.68 4.84
CA GLU A 69 -1.36 16.04 3.53
C GLU A 69 -0.83 14.83 2.71
N LEU A 70 -1.02 13.61 3.22
CA LEU A 70 -0.66 12.37 2.54
C LEU A 70 -1.55 12.19 1.31
N THR A 71 -0.94 12.31 0.13
CA THR A 71 -1.65 12.33 -1.15
C THR A 71 -1.47 11.02 -1.91
N ASN A 72 -2.49 10.61 -2.68
CA ASN A 72 -2.39 9.43 -3.53
C ASN A 72 -1.46 9.75 -4.70
N TYR A 73 -0.50 8.86 -4.98
CA TYR A 73 0.39 9.00 -6.12
C TYR A 73 -0.37 9.12 -7.45
N ILE A 74 -1.53 8.46 -7.58
CA ILE A 74 -2.34 8.52 -8.80
C ILE A 74 -2.79 9.96 -9.09
N ASP A 75 -3.19 10.71 -8.06
CA ASP A 75 -3.64 12.10 -8.20
C ASP A 75 -2.48 13.02 -8.61
N ILE A 76 -1.30 12.81 -8.01
CA ILE A 76 -0.06 13.54 -8.35
C ILE A 76 0.34 13.25 -9.79
N TYR A 77 0.35 11.98 -10.18
CA TYR A 77 0.69 11.55 -11.53
C TYR A 77 -0.21 12.23 -12.57
N GLN A 78 -1.52 12.25 -12.33
CA GLN A 78 -2.47 12.86 -13.25
C GLN A 78 -2.34 14.37 -13.34
N SER A 79 -2.21 15.05 -12.19
CA SER A 79 -1.99 16.49 -12.18
C SER A 79 -0.72 16.84 -12.94
N GLY A 80 0.37 16.09 -12.70
CA GLY A 80 1.62 16.23 -13.44
C GLY A 80 1.46 16.00 -14.94
N LYS A 81 0.74 14.94 -15.35
CA LYS A 81 0.48 14.63 -16.75
C LYS A 81 -0.32 15.72 -17.44
N ASN A 82 -1.39 16.21 -16.83
CA ASN A 82 -2.22 17.29 -17.39
C ASN A 82 -1.41 18.57 -17.57
N ASN A 83 -0.62 18.96 -16.56
CA ASN A 83 0.26 20.12 -16.66
C ASN A 83 1.29 19.96 -17.78
N PHE A 84 1.86 18.76 -17.94
CA PHE A 84 2.81 18.45 -19.01
C PHE A 84 2.17 18.56 -20.39
N GLU A 85 0.97 17.99 -20.61
CA GLU A 85 0.25 18.10 -21.88
C GLU A 85 -0.11 19.57 -22.21
N GLU A 86 -0.52 20.36 -21.22
CA GLU A 86 -0.76 21.79 -21.41
C GLU A 86 0.49 22.57 -21.82
N LEU A 87 1.63 22.28 -21.18
CA LEU A 87 2.91 22.92 -21.50
C LEU A 87 3.38 22.53 -22.90
N LYS A 88 3.24 21.25 -23.26
CA LYS A 88 3.56 20.72 -24.59
C LYS A 88 2.72 21.39 -25.68
N ALA A 89 1.42 21.60 -25.43
CA ALA A 89 0.55 22.33 -26.35
C ALA A 89 0.96 23.82 -26.52
N LYS A 90 1.46 24.45 -25.46
CA LYS A 90 1.94 25.86 -25.49
C LYS A 90 3.33 26.00 -26.12
N HIS A 91 4.15 24.95 -26.07
CA HIS A 91 5.54 24.95 -26.52
C HIS A 91 5.87 23.73 -27.39
N PRO A 92 5.29 23.63 -28.61
CA PRO A 92 5.42 22.43 -29.46
C PRO A 92 6.85 22.17 -29.96
N ASP A 93 7.73 23.17 -29.91
CA ASP A 93 9.13 23.07 -30.38
C ASP A 93 10.08 22.46 -29.34
N VAL A 94 9.62 22.22 -28.11
CA VAL A 94 10.43 21.61 -27.04
C VAL A 94 10.45 20.09 -27.23
N ASP A 95 11.64 19.49 -27.21
CA ASP A 95 11.77 18.02 -27.25
C ASP A 95 11.26 17.40 -25.93
N SER A 96 10.14 16.68 -26.02
CA SER A 96 9.45 16.08 -24.89
C SER A 96 9.54 14.55 -24.85
N LYS A 97 10.29 13.92 -25.77
CA LYS A 97 10.26 12.45 -25.98
C LYS A 97 10.54 11.63 -24.72
N ASP A 98 11.48 12.08 -23.90
CA ASP A 98 11.84 11.37 -22.68
C ASP A 98 10.73 11.44 -21.63
N LEU A 99 10.10 12.61 -21.46
CA LEU A 99 8.95 12.76 -20.55
C LEU A 99 7.73 12.01 -21.08
N ASP A 100 7.48 12.05 -22.39
CA ASP A 100 6.41 11.28 -23.03
C ASP A 100 6.56 9.80 -22.71
N LYS A 101 7.79 9.27 -22.81
CA LYS A 101 8.10 7.89 -22.44
C LYS A 101 7.83 7.64 -20.96
N GLN A 102 8.34 8.50 -20.06
CA GLN A 102 8.17 8.32 -18.62
C GLN A 102 6.69 8.29 -18.20
N TYR A 103 5.87 9.21 -18.72
CA TYR A 103 4.44 9.22 -18.43
C TYR A 103 3.72 8.01 -19.03
N ASN A 104 4.00 7.63 -20.27
CA ASN A 104 3.34 6.49 -20.91
C ASN A 104 3.72 5.14 -20.28
N GLU A 105 4.91 5.04 -19.69
CA GLU A 105 5.41 3.81 -19.05
C GLU A 105 5.24 3.80 -17.51
N TYR A 106 4.60 4.81 -16.92
CA TYR A 106 4.45 4.97 -15.45
C TYR A 106 5.79 4.78 -14.72
N SER A 107 6.84 5.43 -15.24
CA SER A 107 8.19 5.17 -14.74
C SER A 107 8.33 5.58 -13.27
N TYR A 108 9.07 4.75 -12.54
CA TYR A 108 9.60 5.01 -11.22
C TYR A 108 10.35 6.35 -11.13
N SER A 109 10.91 6.85 -12.23
CA SER A 109 11.53 8.18 -12.27
C SER A 109 10.58 9.31 -11.85
N LEU A 110 9.26 9.13 -12.00
CA LEU A 110 8.24 10.10 -11.62
C LEU A 110 7.92 10.10 -10.12
N ILE A 111 8.18 8.99 -9.42
CA ILE A 111 7.92 8.84 -7.98
C ILE A 111 9.19 8.90 -7.14
N LYS A 112 10.36 8.57 -7.72
CA LYS A 112 11.60 8.35 -6.96
C LYS A 112 12.02 9.54 -6.10
N ASP A 113 11.68 10.76 -6.52
CA ASP A 113 12.07 12.00 -5.84
C ASP A 113 10.95 12.51 -4.90
N LEU A 114 9.77 11.88 -4.92
CA LEU A 114 8.70 12.20 -3.98
C LEU A 114 9.10 11.72 -2.56
N PRO A 115 8.98 12.55 -1.53
CA PRO A 115 9.45 12.14 -0.20
C PRO A 115 8.51 11.12 0.47
N LEU A 116 7.19 11.30 0.32
CA LEU A 116 6.18 10.42 0.90
C LEU A 116 4.86 10.52 0.12
N VAL A 117 4.32 9.38 -0.30
CA VAL A 117 2.97 9.26 -0.90
C VAL A 117 2.35 7.92 -0.52
N TYR A 118 1.04 7.78 -0.69
CA TYR A 118 0.42 6.46 -0.69
C TYR A 118 0.01 6.06 -2.10
N ILE A 119 -0.05 4.76 -2.36
CA ILE A 119 -0.42 4.19 -3.64
C ILE A 119 -1.57 3.23 -3.39
N SER A 120 -2.72 3.53 -3.99
CA SER A 120 -3.94 2.73 -3.85
C SER A 120 -4.72 2.70 -5.16
N ASP A 121 -4.95 1.49 -5.68
CA ASP A 121 -5.77 1.26 -6.87
C ASP A 121 -7.28 1.25 -6.58
N THR A 122 -7.69 1.14 -5.31
CA THR A 122 -9.11 1.11 -4.93
C THR A 122 -9.77 2.48 -5.04
N GLU A 123 -8.98 3.55 -4.98
CA GLU A 123 -9.45 4.95 -4.99
C GLU A 123 -9.23 5.62 -6.35
N ASN A 124 -9.18 4.83 -7.42
CA ASN A 124 -8.70 5.31 -8.70
C ASN A 124 -9.63 6.29 -9.42
N ASN A 125 -10.86 6.62 -9.00
CA ASN A 125 -11.69 7.73 -9.55
C ASN A 125 -11.73 7.90 -11.10
N GLY A 126 -11.56 6.84 -11.90
CA GLY A 126 -11.46 6.91 -13.37
C GLY A 126 -10.04 7.13 -13.93
N ASN A 127 -9.06 7.14 -13.04
CA ASN A 127 -7.63 7.26 -13.25
C ASN A 127 -7.00 5.91 -13.63
N PRO A 128 -5.80 5.91 -14.22
CA PRO A 128 -5.14 4.66 -14.56
C PRO A 128 -4.80 3.83 -13.32
N THR A 129 -4.96 2.53 -13.45
CA THR A 129 -4.56 1.54 -12.43
C THR A 129 -3.04 1.37 -12.45
N MET A 130 -2.41 1.40 -11.26
CA MET A 130 -0.98 1.18 -11.07
C MET A 130 -0.61 -0.30 -10.95
N TYR A 131 -1.62 -1.18 -11.01
CA TYR A 131 -1.51 -2.64 -10.97
C TYR A 131 -0.81 -3.15 -9.70
N THR A 132 -1.09 -2.50 -8.58
CA THR A 132 -0.58 -2.87 -7.25
C THR A 132 -1.24 -4.13 -6.69
N ASN A 133 -2.48 -4.44 -7.12
CA ASN A 133 -3.21 -5.66 -6.78
C ASN A 133 -2.72 -6.86 -7.61
N THR A 134 -1.47 -7.29 -7.40
CA THR A 134 -0.83 -8.30 -8.27
C THR A 134 -1.18 -9.75 -7.96
N ASN A 135 -1.79 -10.04 -6.81
CA ASN A 135 -2.19 -11.39 -6.42
C ASN A 135 -3.45 -11.39 -5.53
N PHE A 136 -4.03 -12.57 -5.31
CA PHE A 136 -5.24 -12.72 -4.48
C PHE A 136 -5.03 -12.34 -3.01
N ASN A 137 -3.81 -12.50 -2.49
CA ASN A 137 -3.48 -12.08 -1.13
C ASN A 137 -3.71 -10.57 -0.96
N ILE A 138 -3.15 -9.74 -1.85
CA ILE A 138 -3.26 -8.28 -1.78
C ILE A 138 -4.72 -7.82 -1.90
N ILE A 139 -5.51 -8.48 -2.76
CA ILE A 139 -6.93 -8.18 -2.93
C ILE A 139 -7.69 -8.42 -1.61
N ASN A 140 -7.52 -9.59 -0.98
CA ASN A 140 -8.22 -9.94 0.26
C ASN A 140 -7.69 -9.16 1.47
N GLN A 141 -6.45 -8.69 1.40
CA GLN A 141 -5.84 -7.83 2.41
C GLN A 141 -6.37 -6.40 2.35
N GLU A 142 -7.13 -6.02 1.31
CA GLU A 142 -7.53 -4.62 1.06
C GLU A 142 -6.31 -3.70 1.12
N GLY A 143 -5.23 -4.17 0.48
CA GLY A 143 -3.90 -3.59 0.61
C GLY A 143 -3.77 -2.24 -0.10
N LEU A 144 -2.97 -1.37 0.50
CA LEU A 144 -2.39 -0.20 -0.15
C LEU A 144 -0.93 -0.09 0.29
N PHE A 145 -0.18 0.78 -0.38
CA PHE A 145 1.22 1.02 -0.03
C PHE A 145 1.45 2.44 0.44
N ILE A 146 2.32 2.61 1.42
CA ILE A 146 3.01 3.88 1.67
C ILE A 146 4.39 3.81 1.04
N TYR A 147 4.67 4.71 0.11
CA TYR A 147 5.99 4.90 -0.44
C TYR A 147 6.77 5.88 0.44
N ASN A 148 7.90 5.42 0.97
CA ASN A 148 8.84 6.25 1.73
C ASN A 148 10.20 6.21 1.04
N ASN A 149 10.60 7.33 0.42
CA ASN A 149 11.90 7.43 -0.24
C ASN A 149 13.07 7.59 0.75
N SER A 150 12.81 7.73 2.05
CA SER A 150 13.88 7.88 3.01
C SER A 150 14.47 6.54 3.42
N PRO A 151 15.77 6.27 3.17
CA PRO A 151 16.41 5.02 3.58
C PRO A 151 16.61 4.92 5.09
N THR A 152 16.53 6.04 5.82
CA THR A 152 16.89 6.10 7.24
C THR A 152 15.86 6.79 8.12
N LYS A 153 14.87 7.49 7.55
CA LYS A 153 13.82 8.14 8.36
C LYS A 153 12.60 7.22 8.44
N PRO A 154 12.28 6.69 9.63
CA PRO A 154 11.08 5.90 9.83
C PRO A 154 9.83 6.80 9.76
N LEU A 155 8.66 6.20 9.54
CA LEU A 155 7.41 6.95 9.34
C LEU A 155 7.06 7.81 10.56
N GLU A 156 7.31 7.36 11.78
CA GLU A 156 7.03 8.09 13.01
C GLU A 156 7.77 9.43 13.08
N ASN A 157 8.96 9.51 12.45
CA ASN A 157 9.72 10.75 12.36
C ASN A 157 9.18 11.68 11.27
N ILE A 158 8.39 11.17 10.32
CA ILE A 158 7.76 11.96 9.26
C ILE A 158 6.37 12.45 9.72
N PHE A 159 5.62 11.58 10.40
CA PHE A 159 4.31 11.83 10.99
C PHE A 159 4.41 12.41 12.41
N LYS A 160 4.95 13.63 12.54
CA LYS A 160 5.21 14.30 13.84
C LYS A 160 4.00 14.99 14.47
N GLY A 161 2.88 15.09 13.75
CA GLY A 161 1.71 15.87 14.15
C GLY A 161 1.84 17.34 13.79
N LYS A 162 0.70 17.98 13.51
CA LYS A 162 0.59 19.38 13.06
C LYS A 162 1.27 20.38 13.99
N ASP A 163 1.28 20.13 15.30
CA ASP A 163 1.85 21.04 16.29
C ASP A 163 3.38 20.98 16.40
N ASN A 164 4.04 19.98 15.80
CA ASN A 164 5.49 19.78 15.88
C ASN A 164 6.21 20.01 14.55
N VAL A 165 5.54 20.65 13.58
CA VAL A 165 6.10 20.96 12.26
C VAL A 165 7.11 22.09 12.40
N GLN A 166 8.35 21.84 11.97
CA GLN A 166 9.42 22.84 11.96
C GLN A 166 9.48 23.57 10.61
N MET A 167 10.06 24.77 10.62
CA MET A 167 10.37 25.52 9.41
C MET A 167 11.32 24.69 8.53
N GLY A 168 10.85 24.26 7.35
CA GLY A 168 11.59 23.37 6.44
C GLY A 168 11.08 21.92 6.36
N ASP A 169 10.11 21.52 7.19
CA ASP A 169 9.45 20.23 7.03
C ASP A 169 8.58 20.22 5.75
N SER A 170 8.69 19.16 4.95
CA SER A 170 8.02 19.05 3.64
C SER A 170 6.51 18.80 3.74
N PHE A 171 6.02 18.35 4.91
CA PHE A 171 4.62 17.98 5.10
C PHE A 171 4.14 18.29 6.52
N ARG A 172 2.84 18.55 6.64
CA ARG A 172 2.08 18.61 7.90
C ARG A 172 1.22 17.37 8.04
N LEU A 173 1.82 16.31 8.55
CA LEU A 173 1.16 15.02 8.74
C LEU A 173 0.76 14.85 10.20
N ASP A 174 -0.43 14.31 10.42
CA ASP A 174 -0.91 13.96 11.76
C ASP A 174 -0.05 12.85 12.36
N LYS A 175 -0.04 12.73 13.71
CA LYS A 175 0.69 11.64 14.34
C LYS A 175 0.09 10.30 13.99
N ILE A 176 0.94 9.30 13.78
CA ILE A 176 0.51 7.91 13.71
C ILE A 176 -0.08 7.54 15.07
N THR A 177 -1.32 7.06 15.08
CA THR A 177 -1.91 6.51 16.29
C THR A 177 -1.40 5.08 16.46
N CYS A 178 -0.87 4.76 17.64
CA CYS A 178 -0.41 3.43 17.99
C CYS A 178 -1.32 2.85 19.06
N ILE A 179 -1.89 1.67 18.80
CA ILE A 179 -2.69 0.92 19.75
C ILE A 179 -1.93 -0.35 20.11
N ASP A 180 -1.48 -0.45 21.35
CA ASP A 180 -0.84 -1.66 21.87
C ASP A 180 -1.89 -2.62 22.41
N ILE A 181 -1.86 -3.86 21.92
CA ILE A 181 -2.83 -4.89 22.25
C ILE A 181 -2.10 -6.04 22.93
N HIS A 182 -2.54 -6.40 24.13
CA HIS A 182 -1.96 -7.49 24.88
C HIS A 182 -2.31 -8.85 24.24
N LYS A 183 -1.32 -9.74 24.12
CA LYS A 183 -1.42 -11.06 23.48
C LYS A 183 -2.42 -12.01 24.14
N ASN A 184 -2.82 -11.77 25.38
CA ASN A 184 -3.91 -12.54 26.02
C ASN A 184 -5.27 -12.37 25.31
N LEU A 185 -5.43 -11.33 24.49
CA LEU A 185 -6.61 -11.16 23.65
C LEU A 185 -6.57 -11.99 22.36
N ALA A 186 -5.52 -12.77 22.12
CA ALA A 186 -5.31 -13.49 20.86
C ALA A 186 -6.46 -14.45 20.51
N GLU A 187 -6.90 -15.27 21.46
CA GLU A 187 -8.01 -16.21 21.23
C GLU A 187 -9.31 -15.47 20.91
N TYR A 188 -9.63 -14.45 21.72
CA TYR A 188 -10.82 -13.62 21.51
C TYR A 188 -10.82 -12.93 20.13
N ILE A 189 -9.68 -12.34 19.74
CA ILE A 189 -9.55 -11.67 18.45
C ILE A 189 -9.64 -12.68 17.31
N LYS A 190 -9.02 -13.85 17.44
CA LYS A 190 -9.09 -14.92 16.45
C LYS A 190 -10.54 -15.39 16.23
N ASP A 191 -11.28 -15.63 17.31
CA ASP A 191 -12.69 -16.05 17.21
C ASP A 191 -13.57 -14.96 16.59
N LEU A 192 -13.33 -13.70 16.95
CA LEU A 192 -13.99 -12.55 16.35
C LEU A 192 -13.74 -12.49 14.83
N LEU A 193 -12.48 -12.61 14.40
CA LEU A 193 -12.12 -12.58 12.97
C LEU A 193 -12.75 -13.74 12.20
N ILE A 194 -12.72 -14.96 12.76
CA ILE A 194 -13.37 -16.13 12.16
C ILE A 194 -14.88 -15.90 12.01
N SER A 195 -15.54 -15.32 13.02
CA SER A 195 -16.98 -15.00 12.95
C SER A 195 -17.33 -14.01 11.85
N LYS A 196 -16.37 -13.17 11.45
CA LYS A 196 -16.47 -12.22 10.33
C LYS A 196 -16.05 -12.82 8.97
N GLY A 197 -15.66 -14.09 8.93
CA GLY A 197 -15.17 -14.77 7.72
C GLY A 197 -13.69 -14.53 7.41
N ILE A 198 -12.97 -13.81 8.28
CA ILE A 198 -11.55 -13.50 8.11
C ILE A 198 -10.75 -14.66 8.71
N SER A 199 -10.27 -15.52 7.82
CA SER A 199 -9.53 -16.73 8.16
C SER A 199 -8.21 -16.79 7.39
N ASN A 200 -7.32 -17.70 7.78
CA ASN A 200 -6.06 -17.92 7.05
C ASN A 200 -6.32 -18.30 5.57
N LYS A 201 -7.33 -19.14 5.29
CA LYS A 201 -7.76 -19.47 3.91
C LYS A 201 -8.26 -18.24 3.14
N PHE A 202 -8.92 -17.32 3.84
CA PHE A 202 -9.39 -16.07 3.22
C PHE A 202 -8.22 -15.12 2.92
N ILE A 203 -7.28 -14.91 3.85
CA ILE A 203 -6.16 -13.97 3.67
C ILE A 203 -5.08 -14.51 2.73
N TYR A 204 -4.86 -15.82 2.72
CA TYR A 204 -3.86 -16.50 1.89
C TYR A 204 -4.49 -17.58 0.98
N PRO A 205 -5.40 -17.20 0.07
CA PRO A 205 -6.08 -18.18 -0.76
C PRO A 205 -5.10 -18.90 -1.69
N GLN A 206 -5.30 -20.20 -1.85
CA GLN A 206 -4.60 -21.00 -2.87
C GLN A 206 -5.43 -21.01 -4.16
N GLU A 207 -4.77 -20.88 -5.32
CA GLU A 207 -5.46 -20.80 -6.62
C GLU A 207 -6.27 -22.07 -6.91
N GLU A 208 -5.73 -23.23 -6.51
CA GLU A 208 -6.39 -24.53 -6.66
C GLU A 208 -7.69 -24.60 -5.86
N ASP A 209 -7.68 -24.08 -4.63
CA ASP A 209 -8.86 -24.04 -3.77
C ASP A 209 -9.94 -23.14 -4.38
N LEU A 210 -9.56 -21.97 -4.92
CA LEU A 210 -10.47 -21.05 -5.58
C LEU A 210 -11.11 -21.66 -6.83
N ALA A 211 -10.30 -22.34 -7.65
CA ALA A 211 -10.77 -23.02 -8.86
C ALA A 211 -11.77 -24.13 -8.51
N TRP A 212 -11.46 -24.95 -7.51
CA TRP A 212 -12.33 -26.03 -7.06
C TRP A 212 -13.65 -25.52 -6.46
N ASP A 213 -13.58 -24.48 -5.61
CA ASP A 213 -14.75 -23.87 -5.00
C ASP A 213 -15.67 -23.25 -6.08
N SER A 214 -15.08 -22.64 -7.11
CA SER A 214 -15.81 -22.07 -8.25
C SER A 214 -16.48 -23.15 -9.11
N PHE A 215 -15.76 -24.23 -9.42
CA PHE A 215 -16.30 -25.38 -10.15
C PHE A 215 -17.48 -26.02 -9.41
N THR A 216 -17.33 -26.23 -8.10
CA THR A 216 -18.38 -26.83 -7.26
C THR A 216 -19.62 -25.95 -7.18
N LYS A 217 -19.47 -24.61 -7.13
CA LYS A 217 -20.60 -23.67 -7.17
C LYS A 217 -21.33 -23.67 -8.51
N TYR A 218 -20.60 -23.76 -9.63
CA TYR A 218 -21.20 -23.81 -10.96
C TYR A 218 -22.08 -25.06 -11.19
N LEU A 219 -21.72 -26.18 -10.58
CA LEU A 219 -22.46 -27.45 -10.70
C LEU A 219 -23.73 -27.52 -9.84
N LYS A 220 -24.00 -26.53 -8.98
CA LYS A 220 -25.21 -26.45 -8.15
C LYS A 220 -26.23 -25.52 -8.78
#